data_AF-K9SDY3-F1
#
_entry.id   AF-K9SDY3-F1
#
_cell.length_a   1.000
_cell.length_b   1.000
_cell.length_c   1.000
_cell.angle_alpha   90.00
_cell.angle_beta   90.00
_cell.angle_gamma   90.00
#
_symmetry.space_group_name_H-M   'P 1'
#
loop_
_entity.id
_entity.type
_entity.pdbx_description
1 polymer ?
#
loop_
_entity_poly.entity_id
_entity_poly.type
_entity_poly.pdbx_seq_one_letter_code
_entity_poly.pdbx_strand_id
1 'polypeptide(L)'
;MRLQDIYASGQPLHLDRLPSYPHLVRQIQIRLSALELLPPASIDGIYGPRTASGLQAFNRAFGLSPYFIDRWTAKHLIEAKSLPNPFTLGQPPRRLQEQDYAEVAVRLSVEVAVIKAVVQVESSGAGFLSDGRPKILFEATWFSHFTESRYDHLHSNLSSAKWDRSLYKGGLAEWRRLNAAIALSPKSALKSASWGLFQIMGFNHPLCGYANIEDYVTDMQRSEGHQLRAFVAFIENQGLSKYLRNRDWAGFAYHYNGPSYATLAYDHKLASAYSAYLAEDIALGAPVV
;
A
#
# COMPACT_ATOMS: atom_id res chain seq x y z
N MET A 1 -3.59 5.48 30.67
CA MET A 1 -3.25 5.45 29.24
C MET A 1 -4.52 5.67 28.43
N ARG A 2 -4.44 6.51 27.41
CA ARG A 2 -5.51 6.88 26.48
C ARG A 2 -5.01 6.70 25.05
N LEU A 3 -5.91 6.68 24.07
CA LEU A 3 -5.58 6.65 22.65
C LEU A 3 -4.66 7.81 22.26
N GLN A 4 -4.86 9.01 22.84
CA GLN A 4 -4.01 10.17 22.61
C GLN A 4 -2.56 9.93 23.06
N ASP A 5 -2.36 9.15 24.13
CA ASP A 5 -1.02 8.85 24.63
C ASP A 5 -0.29 7.90 23.65
N ILE A 6 -1.00 6.91 23.09
CA ILE A 6 -0.48 6.00 22.04
C ILE A 6 -0.20 6.79 20.75
N TYR A 7 -1.13 7.66 20.35
CA TYR A 7 -0.97 8.51 19.18
C TYR A 7 0.26 9.42 19.29
N ALA A 8 0.42 10.12 20.41
CA ALA A 8 1.55 11.01 20.65
C ALA A 8 2.88 10.25 20.74
N SER A 9 2.95 9.21 21.57
CA SER A 9 4.19 8.44 21.78
C SER A 9 4.61 7.63 20.55
N GLY A 10 3.65 7.16 19.75
CA GLY A 10 3.89 6.28 18.61
C GLY A 10 4.32 4.85 18.98
N GLN A 11 4.37 4.52 20.27
CA GLN A 11 4.73 3.19 20.74
C GLN A 11 3.51 2.25 20.64
N PRO A 12 3.60 1.14 19.87
CA PRO A 12 2.48 0.23 19.70
C PRO A 12 2.17 -0.54 20.99
N LEU A 13 0.88 -0.64 21.32
CA LEU A 13 0.40 -1.46 22.43
C LEU A 13 -0.19 -2.77 21.89
N HIS A 14 0.42 -3.91 22.24
CA HIS A 14 -0.13 -5.23 21.91
C HIS A 14 -1.53 -5.42 22.51
N LEU A 15 -2.45 -6.02 21.76
CA LEU A 15 -3.85 -6.17 22.20
C LEU A 15 -3.98 -6.99 23.50
N ASP A 16 -3.09 -7.96 23.72
CA ASP A 16 -3.07 -8.78 24.96
C ASP A 16 -2.80 -7.97 26.23
N ARG A 17 -2.28 -6.74 26.09
CA ARG A 17 -2.06 -5.82 27.22
C ARG A 17 -3.28 -4.97 27.54
N LEU A 18 -4.29 -4.93 26.67
CA LEU A 18 -5.50 -4.13 26.88
C LEU A 18 -6.27 -4.44 28.17
N PRO A 19 -6.35 -5.70 28.66
CA PRO A 19 -6.97 -5.99 29.96
C PRO A 19 -6.35 -5.20 31.12
N SER A 20 -5.09 -4.81 31.03
CA SER A 20 -4.42 -3.97 32.05
C SER A 20 -4.78 -2.48 31.99
N TYR A 21 -5.58 -2.03 31.00
CA TYR A 21 -5.89 -0.62 30.77
C TYR A 21 -7.40 -0.37 30.62
N PRO A 22 -8.22 -0.54 31.67
CA PRO A 22 -9.68 -0.44 31.58
C PRO A 22 -10.20 0.91 31.06
N HIS A 23 -9.52 2.02 31.38
CA HIS A 23 -9.87 3.34 30.85
C HIS A 23 -9.61 3.46 29.34
N LEU A 24 -8.52 2.87 28.84
CA LEU A 24 -8.22 2.82 27.41
C LEU A 24 -9.24 1.94 26.69
N VAL A 25 -9.55 0.77 27.25
CA VAL A 25 -10.54 -0.15 26.70
C VAL A 25 -11.90 0.53 26.60
N ARG A 26 -12.34 1.24 27.65
CA ARG A 26 -13.60 1.99 27.63
C ARG A 26 -13.58 3.06 26.54
N GLN A 27 -12.46 3.75 26.35
CA GLN A 27 -12.31 4.73 25.28
C GLN A 27 -12.45 4.06 23.90
N ILE A 28 -11.79 2.91 23.68
CA ILE A 28 -11.92 2.14 22.44
C ILE A 28 -13.37 1.72 22.21
N GLN A 29 -14.04 1.16 23.22
CA GLN A 29 -15.44 0.73 23.14
C GLN A 29 -16.39 1.87 22.77
N ILE A 30 -16.18 3.08 23.34
CA ILE A 30 -16.94 4.28 22.98
C ILE A 30 -16.77 4.59 21.48
N ARG A 31 -15.55 4.51 20.96
CA ARG A 31 -15.28 4.78 19.54
C ARG A 31 -15.85 3.71 18.63
N LEU A 32 -15.74 2.43 19.00
CA LEU A 32 -16.36 1.32 18.26
C LEU A 32 -17.88 1.42 18.25
N SER A 33 -18.49 1.81 19.37
CA SER A 33 -19.94 2.01 19.48
C SER A 33 -20.44 3.17 18.63
N ALA A 34 -19.70 4.28 18.58
CA ALA A 34 -20.01 5.42 17.71
C ALA A 34 -19.92 5.07 16.20
N LEU A 35 -19.21 3.99 15.86
CA LEU A 35 -19.08 3.46 14.50
C LEU A 35 -19.97 2.23 14.26
N GLU A 36 -20.90 1.94 15.18
CA GLU A 36 -21.83 0.81 15.12
C GLU A 36 -21.16 -0.59 15.10
N LEU A 37 -19.89 -0.67 15.49
CA LEU A 37 -19.13 -1.93 15.58
C LEU A 37 -19.24 -2.63 16.93
N LEU A 38 -19.88 -1.98 17.91
CA LEU A 38 -20.06 -2.52 19.26
C LEU A 38 -21.38 -1.97 19.86
N PRO A 39 -22.24 -2.80 20.47
CA PRO A 39 -23.44 -2.30 21.12
C PRO A 39 -23.11 -1.36 22.30
N PRO A 40 -23.85 -0.25 22.51
CA PRO A 40 -23.59 0.68 23.63
C PRO A 40 -23.59 0.01 25.01
N ALA A 41 -24.39 -1.05 25.20
CA ALA A 41 -24.44 -1.83 26.44
C ALA A 41 -23.14 -2.60 26.75
N SER A 42 -22.21 -2.69 25.79
CA SER A 42 -20.91 -3.38 25.96
C SER A 42 -19.78 -2.41 26.35
N ILE A 43 -20.08 -1.15 26.71
CA ILE A 43 -19.08 -0.17 27.17
C ILE A 43 -18.87 -0.33 28.68
N ASP A 44 -18.00 -1.28 29.04
CA ASP A 44 -17.74 -1.71 30.42
C ASP A 44 -16.27 -1.54 30.85
N GLY A 45 -15.37 -1.19 29.93
CA GLY A 45 -13.93 -1.14 30.16
C GLY A 45 -13.25 -2.51 30.19
N ILE A 46 -13.95 -3.59 29.82
CA ILE A 46 -13.44 -4.96 29.79
C ILE A 46 -13.09 -5.36 28.34
N TYR A 47 -11.85 -5.79 28.14
CA TYR A 47 -11.41 -6.31 26.85
C TYR A 47 -11.81 -7.79 26.69
N GLY A 48 -13.12 -8.02 26.52
CA GLY A 48 -13.70 -9.33 26.26
C GLY A 48 -13.89 -9.64 24.78
N PRO A 49 -14.45 -10.82 24.42
CA PRO A 49 -14.62 -11.26 23.04
C PRO A 49 -15.38 -10.29 22.13
N ARG A 50 -16.38 -9.57 22.68
CA ARG A 50 -17.15 -8.56 21.92
C ARG A 50 -16.29 -7.36 21.55
N THR A 51 -15.53 -6.82 22.51
CA THR A 51 -14.59 -5.72 22.27
C THR A 51 -13.50 -6.13 21.28
N ALA A 52 -12.96 -7.34 21.42
CA ALA A 52 -11.98 -7.89 20.50
C ALA A 52 -12.55 -8.01 19.06
N SER A 53 -13.77 -8.52 18.91
CA SER A 53 -14.44 -8.64 17.61
C SER A 53 -14.71 -7.27 16.97
N GLY A 54 -15.22 -6.29 17.74
CA GLY A 54 -15.45 -4.93 17.25
C GLY A 54 -14.15 -4.24 16.84
N LEU A 55 -13.08 -4.38 17.64
CA LEU A 55 -11.76 -3.85 17.30
C LEU A 55 -11.17 -4.53 16.07
N GLN A 56 -11.38 -5.84 15.91
CA GLN A 56 -10.97 -6.57 14.70
C GLN A 56 -11.73 -6.08 13.46
N ALA A 57 -13.04 -5.86 13.58
CA ALA A 57 -13.85 -5.32 12.48
C ALA A 57 -13.40 -3.90 12.11
N PHE A 58 -13.10 -3.07 13.11
CA PHE A 58 -12.53 -1.74 12.93
C PHE A 58 -11.19 -1.82 12.21
N ASN A 59 -10.26 -2.64 12.71
CA ASN A 59 -8.94 -2.79 12.11
C ASN A 59 -9.04 -3.25 10.66
N ARG A 60 -9.94 -4.20 10.35
CA ARG A 60 -10.20 -4.61 8.97
C ARG A 60 -10.75 -3.47 8.11
N ALA A 61 -11.72 -2.72 8.61
CA ALA A 61 -12.34 -1.62 7.86
C ALA A 61 -11.33 -0.53 7.48
N PHE A 62 -10.31 -0.31 8.31
CA PHE A 62 -9.30 0.72 8.11
C PHE A 62 -7.93 0.18 7.64
N GLY A 63 -7.79 -1.13 7.34
CA GLY A 63 -6.51 -1.72 6.93
C GLY A 63 -5.41 -1.68 8.01
N LEU A 64 -5.80 -1.79 9.29
CA LEU A 64 -4.91 -1.65 10.43
C LEU A 64 -4.44 -3.02 10.96
N SER A 65 -3.36 -2.99 11.74
CA SER A 65 -2.80 -4.19 12.37
C SER A 65 -3.83 -4.90 13.26
N PRO A 66 -4.00 -6.23 13.14
CA PRO A 66 -4.89 -6.99 14.01
C PRO A 66 -4.26 -7.31 15.38
N TYR A 67 -2.99 -6.97 15.61
CA TYR A 67 -2.23 -7.43 16.79
C TYR A 67 -1.88 -6.32 17.78
N PHE A 68 -1.95 -5.06 17.37
CA PHE A 68 -1.58 -3.93 18.23
C PHE A 68 -2.36 -2.66 17.90
N ILE A 69 -2.49 -1.79 18.89
CA ILE A 69 -2.89 -0.39 18.72
C ILE A 69 -1.62 0.43 18.59
N ASP A 70 -1.26 0.76 17.36
CA ASP A 70 -0.19 1.72 17.06
C ASP A 70 -0.74 3.14 16.90
N ARG A 71 0.13 4.07 16.50
CA ARG A 71 -0.27 5.45 16.19
C ARG A 71 -1.42 5.52 15.18
N TRP A 72 -1.48 4.61 14.20
CA TRP A 72 -2.47 4.62 13.14
C TRP A 72 -3.83 4.15 13.62
N THR A 73 -3.86 3.04 14.36
CA THR A 73 -5.07 2.55 15.00
C THR A 73 -5.60 3.57 15.99
N ALA A 74 -4.71 4.19 16.78
CA ALA A 74 -5.11 5.25 17.71
C ALA A 74 -5.70 6.48 17.00
N LYS A 75 -5.05 6.97 15.93
CA LYS A 75 -5.55 8.10 15.12
C LYS A 75 -6.94 7.81 14.57
N HIS A 76 -7.13 6.67 13.91
CA HIS A 76 -8.42 6.32 13.33
C HIS A 76 -9.50 6.13 14.39
N LEU A 77 -9.18 5.50 15.52
CA LEU A 77 -10.14 5.38 16.62
C LEU A 77 -10.55 6.76 17.13
N ILE A 78 -9.65 7.74 17.18
CA ILE A 78 -9.95 9.12 17.61
C ILE A 78 -10.78 9.86 16.56
N GLU A 79 -10.40 9.81 15.29
CA GLU A 79 -10.87 10.75 14.26
C GLU A 79 -12.02 10.22 13.40
N ALA A 80 -12.20 8.90 13.28
CA ALA A 80 -13.20 8.32 12.40
C ALA A 80 -14.62 8.76 12.80
N LYS A 81 -15.34 9.36 11.84
CA LYS A 81 -16.75 9.77 11.97
C LYS A 81 -17.72 8.76 11.40
N SER A 82 -17.25 7.96 10.45
CA SER A 82 -17.95 6.83 9.86
C SER A 82 -16.92 5.75 9.55
N LEU A 83 -17.38 4.52 9.38
CA LEU A 83 -16.55 3.54 8.69
C LEU A 83 -16.32 4.05 7.26
N PRO A 84 -15.13 3.82 6.67
CA PRO A 84 -14.95 4.05 5.24
C PRO A 84 -16.05 3.27 4.51
N ASN A 85 -16.70 3.94 3.55
CA ASN A 85 -17.80 3.42 2.72
C ASN A 85 -17.53 1.94 2.45
N PRO A 86 -18.49 1.02 2.72
CA PRO A 86 -18.18 -0.38 2.94
C PRO A 86 -17.38 -0.90 1.74
N PHE A 87 -16.07 -1.00 1.93
CA PHE A 87 -15.36 -2.19 1.54
C PHE A 87 -16.10 -3.28 2.30
N THR A 88 -17.07 -3.86 1.62
CA THR A 88 -17.93 -4.95 2.07
C THR A 88 -17.03 -5.87 2.88
N LEU A 89 -17.30 -6.03 4.17
CA LEU A 89 -16.57 -6.94 5.04
C LEU A 89 -16.45 -8.29 4.30
N GLY A 90 -15.27 -8.62 3.78
CA GLY A 90 -15.03 -9.84 2.99
C GLY A 90 -14.99 -9.71 1.46
N GLN A 91 -15.07 -8.51 0.87
CA GLN A 91 -14.78 -8.32 -0.55
C GLN A 91 -13.31 -7.95 -0.78
N PRO A 92 -12.65 -8.57 -1.77
CA PRO A 92 -11.27 -8.26 -2.08
C PRO A 92 -11.14 -6.80 -2.53
N PRO A 93 -9.98 -6.16 -2.30
CA PRO A 93 -9.72 -4.80 -2.77
C PRO A 93 -10.03 -4.66 -4.26
N ARG A 94 -10.63 -3.53 -4.63
CA ARG A 94 -11.11 -3.29 -6.00
C ARG A 94 -9.96 -3.35 -7.00
N ARG A 95 -10.09 -4.21 -8.01
CA ARG A 95 -9.21 -4.29 -9.18
C ARG A 95 -9.33 -3.04 -10.05
N LEU A 96 -8.39 -2.85 -10.97
CA LEU A 96 -8.49 -1.78 -11.97
C LEU A 96 -9.79 -1.88 -12.78
N GLN A 97 -10.39 -0.73 -13.05
CA GLN A 97 -11.56 -0.57 -13.89
C GLN A 97 -11.26 0.42 -15.02
N GLU A 98 -12.04 0.37 -16.10
CA GLU A 98 -11.92 1.29 -17.25
C GLU A 98 -11.82 2.76 -16.84
N GLN A 99 -12.60 3.18 -15.84
CA GLN A 99 -12.56 4.54 -15.30
C GLN A 99 -11.19 4.92 -14.71
N ASP A 100 -10.49 4.00 -14.04
CA ASP A 100 -9.16 4.29 -13.49
C ASP A 100 -8.15 4.55 -14.61
N TYR A 101 -8.24 3.81 -15.73
CA TYR A 101 -7.39 4.02 -16.91
C TYR A 101 -7.70 5.35 -17.58
N ALA A 102 -8.99 5.66 -17.79
CA ALA A 102 -9.43 6.91 -18.41
C ALA A 102 -8.96 8.16 -17.63
N GLU A 103 -9.09 8.14 -16.30
CA GLU A 103 -8.66 9.25 -15.44
C GLU A 103 -7.17 9.56 -15.60
N VAL A 104 -6.31 8.54 -15.59
CA VAL A 104 -4.86 8.77 -15.68
C VAL A 104 -4.39 9.02 -17.12
N ALA A 105 -5.10 8.50 -18.12
CA ALA A 105 -4.86 8.81 -19.52
C ALA A 105 -5.06 10.30 -19.80
N VAL A 106 -6.17 10.88 -19.30
CA VAL A 106 -6.44 12.33 -19.35
C VAL A 106 -5.32 13.11 -18.65
N ARG A 107 -4.92 12.70 -17.44
CA ARG A 107 -3.85 13.37 -16.69
C ARG A 107 -2.53 13.42 -17.46
N LEU A 108 -2.16 12.34 -18.13
CA LEU A 108 -0.91 12.26 -18.90
C LEU A 108 -1.05 12.78 -20.34
N SER A 109 -2.26 13.13 -20.79
CA SER A 109 -2.57 13.49 -22.17
C SER A 109 -2.14 12.40 -23.17
N VAL A 110 -2.55 11.16 -22.90
CA VAL A 110 -2.32 9.98 -23.75
C VAL A 110 -3.62 9.20 -23.95
N GLU A 111 -3.62 8.28 -24.90
CA GLU A 111 -4.72 7.35 -25.13
C GLU A 111 -4.84 6.33 -23.99
N VAL A 112 -6.06 5.84 -23.74
CA VAL A 112 -6.31 4.77 -22.75
C VAL A 112 -5.47 3.53 -23.06
N ALA A 113 -5.35 3.17 -24.35
CA ALA A 113 -4.49 2.08 -24.82
C ALA A 113 -3.03 2.20 -24.35
N VAL A 114 -2.46 3.41 -24.25
CA VAL A 114 -1.09 3.63 -23.74
C VAL A 114 -1.01 3.21 -22.27
N ILE A 115 -1.97 3.62 -21.45
CA ILE A 115 -2.00 3.27 -20.03
C ILE A 115 -2.21 1.76 -19.87
N LYS A 116 -3.17 1.17 -20.57
CA LYS A 116 -3.42 -0.28 -20.52
C LYS A 116 -2.18 -1.09 -20.91
N ALA A 117 -1.44 -0.66 -21.95
CA ALA A 117 -0.18 -1.27 -22.36
C ALA A 117 0.89 -1.21 -21.25
N VAL A 118 1.08 -0.04 -20.65
CA VAL A 118 2.03 0.12 -19.53
C VAL A 118 1.61 -0.75 -18.34
N VAL A 119 0.32 -0.77 -17.98
CA VAL A 119 -0.15 -1.64 -16.89
C VAL A 119 0.07 -3.11 -17.19
N GLN A 120 -0.21 -3.58 -18.40
CA GLN A 120 0.00 -4.97 -18.77
C GLN A 120 1.48 -5.39 -18.63
N VAL A 121 2.41 -4.52 -19.01
CA VAL A 121 3.84 -4.84 -19.03
C VAL A 121 4.52 -4.61 -17.68
N GLU A 122 4.18 -3.52 -17.00
CA GLU A 122 4.87 -3.05 -15.78
C GLU A 122 4.19 -3.51 -14.49
N SER A 123 3.00 -4.12 -14.58
CA SER A 123 2.36 -4.70 -13.41
C SER A 123 2.78 -6.14 -13.15
N SER A 124 2.74 -6.52 -11.88
CA SER A 124 2.94 -7.91 -11.45
C SER A 124 1.63 -8.73 -11.47
N GLY A 125 0.69 -8.39 -12.35
CA GLY A 125 -0.63 -9.02 -12.50
C GLY A 125 -1.67 -8.55 -11.48
N ALA A 126 -1.50 -8.88 -10.20
CA ALA A 126 -2.43 -8.48 -9.12
C ALA A 126 -1.73 -7.62 -8.07
N GLY A 127 -2.37 -6.50 -7.68
CA GLY A 127 -1.85 -5.57 -6.68
C GLY A 127 -2.07 -6.00 -5.23
N PHE A 128 -2.89 -7.03 -5.01
CA PHE A 128 -3.28 -7.53 -3.70
C PHE A 128 -3.12 -9.04 -3.58
N LEU A 129 -2.74 -9.49 -2.39
CA LEU A 129 -2.73 -10.89 -1.98
C LEU A 129 -4.16 -11.39 -1.74
N SER A 130 -4.32 -12.70 -1.58
CA SER A 130 -5.64 -13.33 -1.38
C SER A 130 -6.35 -12.90 -0.10
N ASP A 131 -5.62 -12.38 0.90
CA ASP A 131 -6.19 -11.87 2.14
C ASP A 131 -6.52 -10.37 2.11
N GLY A 132 -6.40 -9.75 0.93
CA GLY A 132 -6.74 -8.35 0.72
C GLY A 132 -5.65 -7.34 1.09
N ARG A 133 -4.48 -7.78 1.56
CA ARG A 133 -3.34 -6.87 1.74
C ARG A 133 -2.63 -6.60 0.41
N PRO A 134 -2.06 -5.40 0.20
CA PRO A 134 -1.28 -5.15 -1.01
C PRO A 134 -0.09 -6.11 -1.07
N LYS A 135 0.26 -6.51 -2.28
CA LYS A 135 1.49 -7.25 -2.53
C LYS A 135 2.67 -6.36 -2.14
N ILE A 136 3.59 -6.90 -1.36
CA ILE A 136 4.80 -6.20 -0.96
C ILE A 136 6.04 -7.08 -1.14
N LEU A 137 7.20 -6.45 -1.24
CA LEU A 137 8.49 -7.06 -1.01
C LEU A 137 9.27 -6.19 -0.02
N PHE A 138 9.75 -6.77 1.09
CA PHE A 138 10.50 -6.04 2.09
C PHE A 138 12.00 -6.19 1.89
N GLU A 139 12.69 -5.05 1.81
CA GLU A 139 14.10 -4.93 1.48
C GLU A 139 14.96 -4.68 2.73
N ALA A 140 15.61 -5.73 3.22
CA ALA A 140 16.43 -5.66 4.44
C ALA A 140 17.63 -4.70 4.32
N THR A 141 18.15 -4.51 3.11
CA THR A 141 19.21 -3.56 2.80
C THR A 141 18.75 -2.11 2.93
N TRP A 142 17.55 -1.80 2.41
CA TRP A 142 16.96 -0.49 2.60
C TRP A 142 16.60 -0.24 4.06
N PHE A 143 16.17 -1.27 4.80
CA PHE A 143 15.89 -1.12 6.23
C PHE A 143 17.16 -0.85 7.03
N SER A 144 18.24 -1.57 6.75
CA SER A 144 19.58 -1.27 7.28
C SER A 144 19.99 0.18 6.97
N HIS A 145 19.86 0.61 5.72
CA HIS A 145 20.17 1.97 5.30
C HIS A 145 19.37 3.04 6.08
N PHE A 146 18.03 2.92 6.14
CA PHE A 146 17.18 3.90 6.83
C PHE A 146 17.19 3.77 8.37
N THR A 147 17.92 2.81 8.93
CA THR A 147 18.15 2.68 10.37
C THR A 147 19.61 2.84 10.74
N GLU A 148 20.46 3.26 9.79
CA GLU A 148 21.90 3.47 9.99
C GLU A 148 22.58 2.21 10.58
N SER A 149 22.22 1.04 10.03
CA SER A 149 22.73 -0.28 10.44
C SER A 149 22.45 -0.67 11.90
N ARG A 150 21.61 0.08 12.63
CA ARG A 150 21.31 -0.15 14.05
C ARG A 150 20.84 -1.58 14.36
N TYR A 151 20.15 -2.22 13.42
CA TYR A 151 19.53 -3.54 13.63
C TYR A 151 20.27 -4.69 12.93
N ASP A 152 21.38 -4.46 12.24
CA ASP A 152 22.06 -5.48 11.42
C ASP A 152 22.50 -6.71 12.23
N HIS A 153 23.01 -6.49 13.44
CA HIS A 153 23.46 -7.58 14.32
C HIS A 153 22.35 -8.15 15.22
N LEU A 154 21.28 -7.37 15.47
CA LEU A 154 20.19 -7.74 16.37
C LEU A 154 19.05 -8.46 15.64
N HIS A 155 18.86 -8.15 14.36
CA HIS A 155 17.76 -8.63 13.53
C HIS A 155 18.24 -8.87 12.10
N SER A 156 19.25 -9.74 11.90
CA SER A 156 19.86 -10.02 10.60
C SER A 156 18.88 -10.53 9.52
N ASN A 157 17.72 -11.03 9.93
CA ASN A 157 16.64 -11.42 9.02
C ASN A 157 15.80 -10.23 8.50
N LEU A 158 15.88 -9.07 9.16
CA LEU A 158 15.14 -7.84 8.86
C LEU A 158 16.06 -6.70 8.41
N SER A 159 17.32 -6.69 8.82
CA SER A 159 18.30 -5.64 8.56
C SER A 159 19.61 -6.28 8.13
N SER A 160 20.11 -5.92 6.94
CA SER A 160 21.39 -6.43 6.45
C SER A 160 22.04 -5.39 5.55
N ALA A 161 23.28 -4.99 5.83
CA ALA A 161 24.04 -4.08 4.97
C ALA A 161 24.30 -4.66 3.56
N LYS A 162 24.26 -5.99 3.42
CA LYS A 162 24.50 -6.68 2.14
C LYS A 162 23.19 -7.28 1.62
N TRP A 163 23.01 -7.18 0.31
CA TRP A 163 21.89 -7.83 -0.36
C TRP A 163 22.01 -9.35 -0.23
N ASP A 164 20.94 -9.99 0.22
CA ASP A 164 20.87 -11.43 0.39
C ASP A 164 19.51 -11.95 -0.07
N ARG A 165 19.54 -12.73 -1.15
CA ARG A 165 18.35 -13.35 -1.75
C ARG A 165 17.61 -14.28 -0.77
N SER A 166 18.31 -14.90 0.17
CA SER A 166 17.73 -15.90 1.09
C SER A 166 16.73 -15.30 2.08
N LEU A 167 16.79 -13.98 2.26
CA LEU A 167 15.91 -13.23 3.16
C LEU A 167 14.49 -13.08 2.62
N TYR A 168 14.31 -13.03 1.29
CA TYR A 168 12.99 -12.92 0.67
C TYR A 168 12.20 -14.20 0.83
N LYS A 169 10.96 -14.06 1.28
CA LYS A 169 10.00 -15.16 1.49
C LYS A 169 8.83 -15.09 0.51
N GLY A 170 8.48 -13.89 0.05
CA GLY A 170 7.38 -13.67 -0.87
C GLY A 170 5.98 -13.79 -0.23
N GLY A 171 4.98 -13.27 -0.93
CA GLY A 171 3.56 -13.37 -0.53
C GLY A 171 3.30 -12.86 0.89
N LEU A 172 2.48 -13.60 1.65
CA LEU A 172 2.08 -13.23 3.02
C LEU A 172 3.24 -13.23 4.02
N ALA A 173 4.34 -13.93 3.72
CA ALA A 173 5.49 -13.98 4.62
C ALA A 173 6.29 -12.67 4.62
N GLU A 174 6.25 -11.89 3.53
CA GLU A 174 6.84 -10.54 3.51
C GLU A 174 6.17 -9.61 4.50
N TRP A 175 4.85 -9.74 4.69
CA TRP A 175 4.14 -8.97 5.71
C TRP A 175 4.58 -9.29 7.13
N ARG A 176 4.98 -10.53 7.42
CA ARG A 176 5.54 -10.87 8.74
C ARG A 176 6.87 -10.15 8.96
N ARG A 177 7.74 -10.10 7.93
CA ARG A 177 9.01 -9.36 7.98
C ARG A 177 8.77 -7.87 8.16
N LEU A 178 7.89 -7.28 7.35
CA LEU A 178 7.54 -5.87 7.44
C LEU A 178 6.96 -5.51 8.82
N ASN A 179 6.01 -6.29 9.35
CA ASN A 179 5.42 -6.00 10.66
C ASN A 179 6.45 -6.08 11.80
N ALA A 180 7.40 -7.02 11.73
CA ALA A 180 8.49 -7.08 12.68
C ALA A 180 9.42 -5.86 12.57
N ALA A 181 9.72 -5.40 11.36
CA ALA A 181 10.50 -4.18 11.13
C ALA A 181 9.75 -2.91 11.57
N ILE A 182 8.43 -2.84 11.38
CA ILE A 182 7.58 -1.74 11.85
C ILE A 182 7.66 -1.61 13.37
N ALA A 183 7.71 -2.72 14.10
CA ALA A 183 7.86 -2.70 15.56
C ALA A 183 9.20 -2.10 16.03
N LEU A 184 10.23 -2.08 15.16
CA LEU A 184 11.54 -1.51 15.45
C LEU A 184 11.66 -0.05 15.01
N SER A 185 11.30 0.22 13.74
CA SER A 185 11.30 1.57 13.17
C SER A 185 10.21 1.69 12.10
N PRO A 186 9.02 2.21 12.46
CA PRO A 186 7.85 2.23 11.57
C PRO A 186 8.11 2.90 10.22
N LYS A 187 8.60 4.13 10.21
CA LYS A 187 8.81 4.90 8.97
C LYS A 187 9.90 4.29 8.09
N SER A 188 11.02 3.85 8.70
CA SER A 188 12.08 3.18 7.97
C SER A 188 11.55 1.90 7.33
N ALA A 189 10.80 1.07 8.08
CA ALA A 189 10.24 -0.18 7.58
C ALA A 189 9.30 0.03 6.38
N LEU A 190 8.38 1.00 6.46
CA LEU A 190 7.44 1.28 5.37
C LEU A 190 8.16 1.81 4.11
N LYS A 191 9.21 2.63 4.28
CA LYS A 191 10.07 3.09 3.17
C LYS A 191 10.85 1.95 2.51
N SER A 192 11.20 0.91 3.27
CA SER A 192 11.96 -0.25 2.85
C SER A 192 11.14 -1.36 2.20
N ALA A 193 9.87 -1.12 1.87
CA ALA A 193 9.06 -2.09 1.13
C ALA A 193 8.63 -1.52 -0.23
N SER A 194 8.53 -2.39 -1.24
CA SER A 194 7.78 -2.11 -2.47
C SER A 194 6.29 -2.41 -2.25
N TRP A 195 5.41 -1.70 -2.95
CA TRP A 195 3.98 -1.78 -2.71
C TRP A 195 3.15 -1.96 -3.98
N GLY A 196 2.14 -2.84 -3.87
CA GLY A 196 1.03 -2.93 -4.81
C GLY A 196 1.41 -3.43 -6.20
N LEU A 197 0.56 -3.06 -7.16
CA LEU A 197 0.56 -3.56 -8.54
C LEU A 197 1.88 -3.31 -9.28
N PHE A 198 2.46 -2.12 -9.08
CA PHE A 198 3.68 -1.64 -9.75
C PHE A 198 4.95 -1.75 -8.92
N GLN A 199 4.85 -2.29 -7.69
CA GLN A 199 6.00 -2.52 -6.80
C GLN A 199 6.90 -1.28 -6.60
N ILE A 200 6.33 -0.08 -6.49
CA ILE A 200 7.11 1.12 -6.19
C ILE A 200 7.58 1.08 -4.74
N MET A 201 8.89 1.29 -4.54
CA MET A 201 9.51 1.39 -3.22
C MET A 201 8.94 2.56 -2.41
N GLY A 202 8.64 2.32 -1.14
CA GLY A 202 8.02 3.31 -0.26
C GLY A 202 8.83 4.60 -0.11
N PHE A 203 10.16 4.54 -0.15
CA PHE A 203 10.98 5.76 -0.12
C PHE A 203 10.70 6.73 -1.28
N ASN A 204 10.08 6.27 -2.38
CA ASN A 204 9.64 7.10 -3.50
C ASN A 204 8.27 7.77 -3.26
N HIS A 205 7.69 7.70 -2.06
CA HIS A 205 6.40 8.34 -1.76
C HIS A 205 6.32 9.83 -2.17
N PRO A 206 7.39 10.67 -2.07
CA PRO A 206 7.31 12.06 -2.52
C PRO A 206 7.12 12.16 -4.04
N LEU A 207 7.83 11.31 -4.80
CA LEU A 207 7.68 11.22 -6.26
C LEU A 207 6.29 10.69 -6.65
N CYS A 208 5.66 9.90 -5.79
CA CYS A 208 4.28 9.45 -5.97
C CYS A 208 3.23 10.51 -5.59
N GLY A 209 3.65 11.70 -5.15
CA GLY A 209 2.76 12.80 -4.76
C GLY A 209 2.33 12.83 -3.29
N TYR A 210 2.97 12.05 -2.42
CA TYR A 210 2.60 11.95 -0.99
C TYR A 210 3.62 12.65 -0.10
N ALA A 211 3.14 13.51 0.80
CA ALA A 211 3.98 14.22 1.75
C ALA A 211 4.66 13.29 2.78
N ASN A 212 4.03 12.17 3.11
CA ASN A 212 4.56 11.18 4.06
C ASN A 212 4.30 9.76 3.56
N ILE A 213 5.10 8.82 4.06
CA ILE A 213 5.07 7.41 3.64
C ILE A 213 3.76 6.74 4.05
N GLU A 214 3.15 7.20 5.13
CA GLU A 214 1.99 6.54 5.70
C GLU A 214 0.72 6.79 4.88
N ASP A 215 0.51 8.02 4.39
CA ASP A 215 -0.57 8.31 3.43
C ASP A 215 -0.40 7.51 2.13
N TYR A 216 0.86 7.36 1.65
CA TYR A 216 1.15 6.50 0.51
C TYR A 216 0.72 5.05 0.76
N VAL A 217 1.12 4.47 1.90
CA VAL A 217 0.79 3.09 2.28
C VAL A 217 -0.73 2.91 2.49
N THR A 218 -1.43 3.91 3.01
CA THR A 218 -2.90 3.88 3.12
C THR A 218 -3.55 3.76 1.74
N ASP A 219 -3.12 4.57 0.77
CA ASP A 219 -3.67 4.49 -0.59
C ASP A 219 -3.28 3.20 -1.31
N MET A 220 -2.07 2.66 -1.06
CA MET A 220 -1.67 1.35 -1.61
C MET A 220 -2.56 0.21 -1.10
N GLN A 221 -3.14 0.34 0.09
CA GLN A 221 -4.08 -0.64 0.65
C GLN A 221 -5.51 -0.49 0.12
N ARG A 222 -5.83 0.62 -0.54
CA ARG A 222 -7.22 0.99 -0.84
C ARG A 222 -7.78 0.33 -2.11
N SER A 223 -7.09 0.46 -3.24
CA SER A 223 -7.47 -0.22 -4.49
C SER A 223 -6.34 -0.21 -5.51
N GLU A 224 -6.45 -1.02 -6.57
CA GLU A 224 -5.45 -0.98 -7.65
C GLU A 224 -5.51 0.36 -8.40
N GLY A 225 -6.67 1.03 -8.44
CA GLY A 225 -6.79 2.38 -8.96
C GLY A 225 -5.95 3.42 -8.19
N HIS A 226 -5.85 3.30 -6.86
CA HIS A 226 -4.96 4.16 -6.07
C HIS A 226 -3.48 3.82 -6.33
N GLN A 227 -3.16 2.54 -6.49
CA GLN A 227 -1.82 2.10 -6.88
C GLN A 227 -1.42 2.64 -8.27
N LEU A 228 -2.35 2.64 -9.24
CA LEU A 228 -2.16 3.24 -10.57
C LEU A 228 -1.96 4.76 -10.50
N ARG A 229 -2.75 5.48 -9.70
CA ARG A 229 -2.57 6.93 -9.51
C ARG A 229 -1.20 7.29 -8.94
N ALA A 230 -0.72 6.52 -7.95
CA ALA A 230 0.62 6.72 -7.39
C ALA A 230 1.73 6.45 -8.42
N PHE A 231 1.57 5.38 -9.21
CA PHE A 231 2.49 5.05 -10.30
C PHE A 231 2.55 6.11 -11.40
N VAL A 232 1.39 6.65 -11.80
CA VAL A 232 1.31 7.72 -12.78
C VAL A 232 1.94 9.01 -12.26
N ALA A 233 1.71 9.35 -10.98
CA ALA A 233 2.39 10.48 -10.35
C ALA A 233 3.91 10.29 -10.32
N PHE A 234 4.38 9.08 -10.03
CA PHE A 234 5.81 8.73 -10.09
C PHE A 234 6.40 8.94 -11.49
N ILE A 235 5.74 8.43 -12.54
CA ILE A 235 6.12 8.64 -13.95
C ILE A 235 6.21 10.12 -14.28
N GLU A 236 5.19 10.89 -13.90
CA GLU A 236 5.09 12.32 -14.18
C GLU A 236 6.23 13.09 -13.51
N ASN A 237 6.44 12.88 -12.22
CA ASN A 237 7.47 13.59 -11.44
C ASN A 237 8.90 13.16 -11.79
N GLN A 238 9.08 11.97 -12.34
CA GLN A 238 10.35 11.51 -12.92
C GLN A 238 10.58 12.03 -14.35
N GLY A 239 9.62 12.78 -14.91
CA GLY A 239 9.71 13.33 -16.27
C GLY A 239 9.58 12.27 -17.38
N LEU A 240 9.00 11.11 -17.06
CA LEU A 240 8.84 9.98 -17.99
C LEU A 240 7.58 10.09 -18.85
N SER A 241 6.63 10.94 -18.46
CA SER A 241 5.35 11.13 -19.18
C SER A 241 5.54 11.56 -20.65
N LYS A 242 6.64 12.26 -20.96
CA LYS A 242 6.98 12.67 -22.34
C LYS A 242 7.20 11.48 -23.28
N TYR A 243 7.77 10.38 -22.79
CA TYR A 243 8.01 9.19 -23.61
C TYR A 243 6.69 8.50 -23.96
N LEU A 244 5.78 8.40 -22.99
CA LEU A 244 4.45 7.84 -23.21
C LEU A 244 3.63 8.68 -24.19
N ARG A 245 3.66 10.02 -24.06
CA ARG A 245 3.00 10.93 -25.01
C ARG A 245 3.51 10.79 -26.44
N ASN A 246 4.81 10.56 -26.60
CA ASN A 246 5.42 10.37 -27.92
C ASN A 246 5.41 8.91 -28.38
N ARG A 247 4.82 7.99 -27.59
CA ARG A 247 4.87 6.54 -27.80
C ARG A 247 6.31 6.02 -28.02
N ASP A 248 7.28 6.66 -27.37
CA ASP A 248 8.68 6.26 -27.36
C ASP A 248 8.88 5.15 -26.33
N TRP A 249 8.54 3.93 -26.74
CA TRP A 249 8.59 2.74 -25.88
C TRP A 249 10.00 2.39 -25.43
N ALA A 250 10.99 2.60 -26.29
CA ALA A 250 12.40 2.37 -25.96
C ALA A 250 12.90 3.39 -24.92
N GLY A 251 12.61 4.67 -25.12
CA GLY A 251 12.94 5.73 -24.16
C GLY A 251 12.26 5.52 -22.82
N PHE A 252 10.96 5.21 -22.81
CA PHE A 252 10.23 4.89 -21.57
C PHE A 252 10.85 3.69 -20.86
N ALA A 253 11.04 2.57 -21.58
CA ALA A 253 11.56 1.34 -21.01
C ALA A 253 13.00 1.50 -20.48
N TYR A 254 13.87 2.23 -21.18
CA TYR A 254 15.22 2.51 -20.72
C TYR A 254 15.23 3.28 -19.39
N HIS A 255 14.42 4.34 -19.29
CA HIS A 255 14.42 5.18 -18.09
C HIS A 255 13.65 4.57 -16.91
N TYR A 256 12.66 3.72 -17.17
CA TYR A 256 11.90 3.04 -16.12
C TYR A 256 12.55 1.73 -15.67
N ASN A 257 12.92 0.85 -16.60
CA ASN A 257 13.47 -0.49 -16.32
C ASN A 257 15.01 -0.53 -16.27
N GLY A 258 15.68 0.50 -16.78
CA GLY A 258 17.13 0.62 -16.81
C GLY A 258 17.79 0.11 -18.10
N PRO A 259 19.13 0.15 -18.18
CA PRO A 259 19.88 -0.13 -19.41
C PRO A 259 19.67 -1.53 -20.00
N SER A 260 19.23 -2.49 -19.19
CA SER A 260 18.93 -3.86 -19.63
C SER A 260 17.51 -4.02 -20.21
N TYR A 261 16.75 -2.94 -20.43
CA TYR A 261 15.38 -3.05 -20.92
C TYR A 261 15.25 -3.82 -22.24
N ALA A 262 16.21 -3.61 -23.16
CA ALA A 262 16.19 -4.21 -24.49
C ALA A 262 16.43 -5.72 -24.47
N THR A 263 17.28 -6.22 -23.56
CA THR A 263 17.52 -7.68 -23.43
C THR A 263 16.29 -8.41 -22.90
N LEU A 264 15.42 -7.70 -22.16
CA LEU A 264 14.15 -8.19 -21.67
C LEU A 264 12.96 -7.79 -22.56
N ALA A 265 13.25 -7.17 -23.72
CA ALA A 265 12.30 -6.74 -24.75
C ALA A 265 11.13 -5.90 -24.23
N TYR A 266 11.37 -5.05 -23.22
CA TYR A 266 10.31 -4.21 -22.61
C TYR A 266 9.64 -3.28 -23.63
N ASP A 267 10.44 -2.66 -24.49
CA ASP A 267 10.00 -1.82 -25.58
C ASP A 267 9.07 -2.55 -26.56
N HIS A 268 9.45 -3.75 -27.01
CA HIS A 268 8.62 -4.57 -27.89
C HIS A 268 7.33 -5.03 -27.20
N LYS A 269 7.40 -5.38 -25.91
CA LYS A 269 6.22 -5.75 -25.11
C LYS A 269 5.24 -4.58 -25.00
N LEU A 270 5.74 -3.38 -24.70
CA LEU A 270 4.92 -2.16 -24.61
C LEU A 270 4.28 -1.83 -25.96
N ALA A 271 5.06 -1.85 -27.05
CA ALA A 271 4.56 -1.57 -28.39
C ALA A 271 3.49 -2.57 -28.85
N SER A 272 3.72 -3.86 -28.57
CA SER A 272 2.78 -4.93 -28.90
C SER A 272 1.48 -4.81 -28.11
N ALA A 273 1.57 -4.60 -26.79
CA ALA A 273 0.41 -4.41 -25.93
C ALA A 273 -0.40 -3.17 -26.34
N TYR A 274 0.27 -2.06 -26.66
CA TYR A 274 -0.39 -0.85 -27.16
C TYR A 274 -1.17 -1.12 -28.45
N SER A 275 -0.54 -1.80 -29.42
CA SER A 275 -1.20 -2.12 -30.70
C SER A 275 -2.44 -2.98 -30.51
N ALA A 276 -2.41 -3.94 -29.57
CA ALA A 276 -3.55 -4.78 -29.24
C ALA A 276 -4.71 -3.97 -28.63
N TYR A 277 -4.43 -3.12 -27.63
CA TYR A 277 -5.45 -2.30 -26.99
C TYR A 277 -6.01 -1.20 -27.91
N LEU A 278 -5.17 -0.63 -28.78
CA LEU A 278 -5.64 0.32 -29.78
C LEU A 278 -6.64 -0.32 -30.74
N ALA A 279 -6.37 -1.55 -31.19
CA ALA A 279 -7.28 -2.29 -32.06
C ALA A 279 -8.61 -2.63 -31.35
N GLU A 280 -8.55 -2.97 -30.06
CA GLU A 280 -9.74 -3.18 -29.22
C GLU A 280 -10.57 -1.91 -29.07
N ASP A 281 -9.93 -0.78 -28.74
CA ASP A 281 -10.61 0.52 -28.60
C ASP A 281 -11.30 0.93 -29.92
N ILE A 282 -10.64 0.73 -31.06
CA ILE A 282 -11.21 0.98 -32.40
C ILE A 282 -12.43 0.07 -32.66
N ALA A 283 -12.33 -1.22 -32.31
CA ALA A 283 -13.43 -2.18 -32.51
C ALA A 283 -14.65 -1.85 -31.63
N LEU A 284 -14.45 -1.24 -30.47
CA LEU A 284 -15.50 -0.80 -29.55
C LEU A 284 -16.05 0.60 -29.87
N GLY A 285 -15.54 1.27 -30.91
CA GLY A 285 -15.97 2.62 -31.30
C GLY A 285 -15.55 3.71 -30.32
N ALA A 286 -14.52 3.48 -29.51
CA ALA A 286 -13.97 4.50 -28.63
C ALA A 286 -13.25 5.57 -29.49
N PRO A 287 -13.35 6.87 -29.13
CA PRO A 287 -12.64 7.91 -29.85
C PRO A 287 -11.13 7.71 -29.71
N VAL A 288 -10.45 7.54 -30.83
CA VAL A 288 -8.98 7.53 -30.91
C VAL A 288 -8.53 9.00 -30.89
N VAL A 289 -7.76 9.39 -29.87
CA VAL A 289 -7.20 10.74 -29.72
C VAL A 289 -5.88 10.86 -30.47
#